data_AF-A0A031LMI3-F1
#
_entry.id   AF-A0A031LMI3-F1
#
_cell.length_a   1.000
_cell.length_b   1.000
_cell.length_c   1.000
_cell.angle_alpha   90.00
_cell.angle_beta   90.00
_cell.angle_gamma   90.00
#
_symmetry.space_group_name_H-M   'P 1'
#
loop_
_entity.id
_entity.type
_entity.pdbx_description
1 polymer ?
#
loop_
_entity_poly.entity_id
_entity_poly.type
_entity_poly.pdbx_seq_one_letter_code
_entity_poly.pdbx_strand_id
1 'polypeptide(L)'
;MSFILRLFAKYSGIDEAIKTVANELERTINEDQEVIRLLYPGSWQKSNGVEELKKLAESAGVKVELKQGVVLDPVRRSTALSSNMTPVEVENAVDILWEIAKKFGVKLGSN
;
A
#
# COMPACT_ATOMS: atom_id res chain seq x y z
N MET A 1 21.15 0.83 -37.51
CA MET A 1 19.88 1.11 -38.23
C MET A 1 20.24 1.82 -39.54
N SER A 2 20.00 1.19 -40.68
CA SER A 2 20.53 1.58 -42.01
C SER A 2 20.04 2.96 -42.51
N PHE A 3 20.91 3.71 -43.20
CA PHE A 3 20.66 5.05 -43.77
C PHE A 3 19.43 5.10 -44.69
N ILE A 4 19.13 3.99 -45.38
CA ILE A 4 18.00 3.85 -46.30
C ILE A 4 16.66 3.85 -45.55
N LEU A 5 16.60 3.20 -44.37
CA LEU A 5 15.41 3.18 -43.53
C LEU A 5 15.07 4.58 -43.00
N ARG A 6 16.08 5.39 -42.66
CA ARG A 6 15.89 6.79 -42.23
C ARG A 6 15.34 7.66 -43.37
N LEU A 7 15.79 7.45 -44.60
CA LEU A 7 15.29 8.19 -45.76
C LEU A 7 13.84 7.84 -46.08
N PHE A 8 13.49 6.56 -45.99
CA PHE A 8 12.12 6.08 -46.20
C PHE A 8 11.15 6.62 -45.14
N ALA A 9 11.55 6.60 -43.86
CA ALA A 9 10.75 7.18 -42.78
C ALA A 9 10.52 8.69 -42.95
N LYS A 10 11.53 9.41 -43.45
CA LYS A 10 11.47 10.86 -43.70
C LYS A 10 10.56 11.25 -44.88
N TYR A 11 10.51 10.45 -45.95
CA TYR A 11 9.69 10.74 -47.14
C TYR A 11 8.25 10.21 -47.09
N SER A 12 7.96 9.26 -46.19
CA SER A 12 6.64 8.63 -46.08
C SER A 12 5.66 9.36 -45.16
N GLY A 13 6.06 10.49 -44.55
CA GLY A 13 5.28 11.18 -43.52
C GLY A 13 5.18 10.40 -42.21
N ILE A 14 5.82 9.24 -42.11
CA ILE A 14 5.85 8.41 -40.90
C ILE A 14 6.57 9.16 -39.77
N ASP A 15 7.63 9.91 -40.07
CA ASP A 15 8.32 10.76 -39.09
C ASP A 15 7.40 11.83 -38.49
N GLU A 16 6.46 12.35 -39.29
CA GLU A 16 5.50 13.37 -38.85
C GLU A 16 4.36 12.72 -38.05
N ALA A 17 3.86 11.56 -38.49
CA ALA A 17 2.90 10.77 -37.73
C ALA A 17 3.46 10.31 -36.38
N ILE A 18 4.72 9.85 -36.32
CA ILE A 18 5.39 9.47 -35.08
C ILE A 18 5.54 10.69 -34.16
N LYS A 19 5.92 11.85 -34.69
CA LYS A 19 6.00 13.09 -33.89
C LYS A 19 4.65 13.54 -33.35
N THR A 20 3.60 13.49 -34.16
CA THR A 20 2.25 13.85 -33.73
C THR A 20 1.79 12.92 -32.62
N VAL A 21 1.93 11.60 -32.80
CA VAL A 21 1.58 10.62 -31.77
C VAL A 21 2.41 10.80 -30.51
N ALA A 22 3.71 11.06 -30.61
CA ALA A 22 4.57 11.30 -29.45
C ALA A 22 4.18 12.57 -28.69
N ASN A 23 3.89 13.67 -29.41
CA ASN A 23 3.45 14.93 -28.81
C ASN A 23 2.08 14.80 -28.15
N GLU A 24 1.15 14.06 -28.77
CA GLU A 24 -0.18 13.77 -28.19
C GLU A 24 -0.02 12.94 -26.91
N LEU A 25 0.88 11.94 -26.93
CA LEU A 25 1.18 11.12 -25.76
C LEU A 25 1.79 11.98 -24.63
N GLU A 26 2.78 12.82 -24.95
CA GLU A 26 3.45 13.68 -23.98
C GLU A 26 2.49 14.73 -23.40
N ARG A 27 1.54 15.24 -24.19
CA ARG A 27 0.48 16.12 -23.71
C ARG A 27 -0.49 15.38 -22.78
N THR A 28 -0.91 14.17 -23.16
CA THR A 28 -1.81 13.33 -22.35
C THR A 28 -1.17 12.90 -21.03
N ILE A 29 0.15 12.64 -21.04
CA ILE A 29 0.95 12.33 -19.86
C ILE A 29 1.03 13.56 -18.92
N ASN A 30 1.12 14.77 -19.46
CA ASN A 30 1.23 15.98 -18.64
C ASN A 30 -0.12 16.50 -18.12
N GLU A 31 -1.22 16.25 -18.83
CA GLU A 31 -2.55 16.79 -18.50
C GLU A 31 -3.38 15.87 -17.57
N ASP A 32 -3.16 14.55 -17.59
CA ASP A 32 -4.07 13.62 -16.91
C ASP A 32 -3.35 12.42 -16.24
N GLN A 33 -2.95 12.59 -14.98
CA GLN A 33 -2.25 11.55 -14.21
C GLN A 33 -3.09 10.27 -14.02
N GLU A 34 -4.42 10.33 -14.11
CA GLU A 34 -5.27 9.13 -14.05
C GLU A 34 -5.14 8.27 -15.31
N VAL A 35 -4.98 8.87 -16.49
CA VAL A 35 -4.80 8.12 -17.75
C VAL A 35 -3.45 7.41 -17.76
N ILE A 36 -2.39 8.02 -17.22
CA ILE A 36 -1.10 7.35 -17.03
C ILE A 36 -1.22 6.15 -16.10
N ARG A 37 -2.00 6.24 -15.02
CA ARG A 37 -2.23 5.11 -14.10
C ARG A 37 -2.96 3.94 -14.75
N LEU A 38 -3.74 4.19 -15.80
CA LEU A 38 -4.42 3.15 -16.59
C LEU A 38 -3.50 2.53 -17.64
N LEU A 39 -2.61 3.32 -18.26
CA LEU A 39 -1.67 2.86 -19.29
C LEU A 39 -0.44 2.16 -18.71
N TYR A 40 0.07 2.66 -17.59
CA TYR A 40 1.07 2.02 -16.77
C TYR A 40 0.38 1.56 -15.49
N PRO A 41 -0.04 0.29 -15.39
CA PRO A 41 -0.44 -0.26 -14.11
C PRO A 41 0.78 -0.16 -13.19
N GLY A 42 0.83 0.91 -12.42
CA GLY A 42 1.84 1.10 -11.40
C GLY A 42 1.79 -0.12 -10.49
N SER A 43 2.95 -0.61 -10.07
CA SER A 43 2.97 -1.59 -9.00
C SER A 43 2.22 -0.97 -7.83
N TRP A 44 1.03 -1.50 -7.54
CA TRP A 44 0.32 -1.13 -6.32
C TRP A 44 1.29 -1.39 -5.19
N GLN A 45 1.77 -0.32 -4.55
CA GLN A 45 2.53 -0.46 -3.32
C GLN A 45 1.59 -1.16 -2.36
N LYS A 46 1.91 -2.42 -2.04
CA LYS A 46 1.15 -3.19 -1.06
C LYS A 46 1.10 -2.35 0.20
N SER A 47 -0.09 -1.94 0.59
CA SER A 47 -0.23 -1.18 1.82
C SER A 47 0.21 -2.07 2.99
N ASN A 48 0.94 -1.47 3.92
CA ASN A 48 1.39 -2.19 5.10
C ASN A 48 0.18 -2.36 6.04
N GLY A 49 -0.47 -3.53 5.97
CA GLY A 49 -1.67 -3.82 6.76
C GLY A 49 -1.48 -3.62 8.27
N VAL A 50 -0.25 -3.77 8.78
CA VAL A 50 0.07 -3.51 10.19
C VAL A 50 0.01 -2.01 10.50
N GLU A 51 0.51 -1.15 9.61
CA GLU A 51 0.40 0.30 9.75
C GLU A 51 -1.04 0.79 9.60
N GLU A 52 -1.81 0.20 8.70
CA GLU A 52 -3.23 0.51 8.57
C GLU A 52 -4.02 0.15 9.84
N LEU A 53 -3.77 -1.04 10.41
CA LEU A 53 -4.34 -1.45 11.68
C LEU A 53 -3.97 -0.48 12.81
N LYS A 54 -2.72 -0.01 12.84
CA LYS A 54 -2.28 0.98 13.82
C LYS A 54 -3.05 2.30 13.67
N LYS A 55 -3.20 2.80 12.43
CA LYS A 55 -3.99 4.01 12.15
C LYS A 55 -5.46 3.87 12.56
N LEU A 56 -6.05 2.69 12.35
CA LEU A 56 -7.42 2.38 12.77
C LEU A 56 -7.56 2.34 14.30
N ALA A 57 -6.58 1.77 15.00
CA ALA A 57 -6.59 1.78 16.46
C ALA A 57 -6.44 3.22 17.00
N GLU A 58 -5.54 4.01 16.42
CA GLU A 58 -5.34 5.42 16.80
C GLU A 58 -6.57 6.28 16.54
N SER A 59 -7.28 6.07 15.42
CA SER A 59 -8.55 6.77 15.15
C SER A 59 -9.66 6.38 16.13
N ALA A 60 -9.59 5.16 16.67
CA ALA A 60 -10.41 4.73 17.79
C ALA A 60 -9.88 5.25 19.14
N GLY A 61 -8.84 6.07 19.20
CA GLY A 61 -8.28 6.59 20.45
C GLY A 61 -7.55 5.54 21.29
N VAL A 62 -7.12 4.43 20.67
CA VAL A 62 -6.33 3.37 21.29
C VAL A 62 -4.90 3.47 20.75
N LYS A 63 -3.94 3.67 21.65
CA LYS A 63 -2.53 3.81 21.24
C LYS A 63 -1.86 2.44 21.22
N VAL A 64 -1.45 1.98 20.03
CA VAL A 64 -0.81 0.66 19.86
C VAL A 64 0.69 0.79 19.65
N GLU A 65 1.47 0.16 20.52
CA GLU A 65 2.93 0.10 20.43
C GLU A 65 3.38 -1.30 20.02
N LEU A 66 4.06 -1.40 18.88
CA LEU A 66 4.44 -2.66 18.26
C LEU A 66 5.90 -3.00 18.55
N LYS A 67 6.15 -4.24 18.97
CA LYS A 67 7.50 -4.77 19.17
C LYS A 67 8.06 -5.27 17.84
N GLN A 68 9.09 -4.61 17.31
CA GLN A 68 9.81 -5.09 16.13
C GLN A 68 10.91 -6.08 16.51
N GLY A 69 11.08 -7.13 15.71
CA GLY A 69 12.22 -8.06 15.83
C GLY A 69 12.14 -9.06 16.99
N VAL A 70 11.00 -9.18 17.67
CA VAL A 70 10.82 -10.10 18.79
C VAL A 70 10.42 -11.49 18.31
N VAL A 71 11.06 -12.52 18.87
CA VAL A 71 10.65 -13.91 18.65
C VAL A 71 9.32 -14.13 19.39
N LEU A 72 8.25 -14.23 18.62
CA LEU A 72 6.92 -14.55 19.12
C LEU A 72 6.91 -15.94 19.77
N ASP A 73 6.13 -16.07 20.84
CA ASP A 73 5.84 -17.37 21.44
C ASP A 73 5.32 -18.36 20.37
N PRO A 74 5.87 -19.59 20.30
CA PRO A 74 5.51 -20.55 19.26
C PRO A 74 4.03 -20.92 19.23
N VAL A 75 3.37 -20.98 20.40
CA VAL A 75 1.95 -21.32 20.49
C VAL A 75 1.13 -20.18 19.91
N ARG A 76 1.38 -18.94 20.35
CA ARG A 76 0.70 -17.74 19.82
C ARG A 76 0.90 -17.59 18.31
N ARG A 77 2.12 -17.81 17.83
CA ARG A 77 2.43 -17.78 16.40
C ARG A 77 1.64 -18.85 15.64
N SER A 78 1.59 -20.08 16.17
CA SER A 78 0.83 -21.17 15.54
C SER A 78 -0.66 -20.85 15.48
N THR A 79 -1.25 -20.31 16.54
CA THR A 79 -2.66 -19.90 16.58
C THR A 79 -2.99 -18.81 15.56
N ALA A 80 -2.12 -17.81 15.41
CA ALA A 80 -2.31 -16.78 14.41
C ALA A 80 -2.25 -17.35 12.99
N LEU A 81 -1.26 -18.21 12.71
CA LEU A 81 -1.10 -18.85 11.40
C LEU A 81 -2.27 -19.78 11.07
N SER A 82 -2.76 -20.57 12.03
CA SER A 82 -3.93 -21.44 11.81
C SER A 82 -5.21 -20.65 11.57
N SER A 83 -5.27 -19.40 12.04
CA SER A 83 -6.37 -18.47 11.83
C SER A 83 -6.19 -17.60 10.57
N ASN A 84 -5.17 -17.85 9.74
CA ASN A 84 -4.80 -17.03 8.58
C ASN A 84 -4.55 -15.54 8.94
N MET A 85 -4.01 -15.27 10.13
CA MET A 85 -3.69 -13.92 10.59
C MET A 85 -2.17 -13.70 10.63
N THR A 86 -1.75 -12.44 10.44
CA THR A 86 -0.36 -12.03 10.69
C THR A 86 -0.16 -11.88 12.20
N PRO A 87 0.77 -12.62 12.81
CA PRO A 87 1.05 -12.46 14.23
C PRO A 87 1.80 -11.14 14.45
N VAL A 88 1.34 -10.37 15.44
CA VAL A 88 1.90 -9.07 15.79
C VAL A 88 2.10 -9.03 17.30
N GLU A 89 3.30 -8.68 17.75
CA GLU A 89 3.59 -8.49 19.18
C GLU A 89 3.32 -7.04 19.57
N VAL A 90 2.51 -6.86 20.62
CA VAL A 90 2.08 -5.55 21.13
C VAL A 90 2.62 -5.39 22.54
N GLU A 91 3.32 -4.28 22.81
CA GLU A 91 3.96 -4.05 24.12
C GLU A 91 2.94 -3.84 25.23
N ASN A 92 1.94 -3.00 24.97
CA ASN A 92 0.91 -2.56 25.91
C ASN A 92 -0.42 -3.32 25.73
N ALA A 93 -0.34 -4.63 25.45
CA ALA A 93 -1.51 -5.45 25.09
C ALA A 93 -2.64 -5.42 26.15
N VAL A 94 -2.29 -5.46 27.43
CA VAL A 94 -3.28 -5.46 28.54
C VAL A 94 -4.01 -4.12 28.62
N ASP A 95 -3.29 -3.01 28.53
CA ASP A 95 -3.86 -1.67 28.59
C ASP A 95 -4.80 -1.42 27.40
N ILE A 96 -4.39 -1.85 26.21
CA ILE A 96 -5.21 -1.79 25.00
C ILE A 96 -6.51 -2.58 25.17
N LEU A 97 -6.43 -3.80 25.68
CA LEU A 97 -7.63 -4.62 25.93
C LEU A 97 -8.58 -3.92 26.90
N TRP A 98 -8.05 -3.22 27.90
CA TRP A 98 -8.86 -2.42 28.82
C TRP A 98 -9.46 -1.17 28.18
N GLU A 99 -8.71 -0.45 27.36
CA GLU A 99 -9.22 0.70 26.60
C GLU A 99 -10.37 0.27 25.67
N ILE A 100 -10.23 -0.89 25.03
CA ILE A 100 -11.28 -1.49 24.21
C ILE A 100 -12.47 -1.87 25.11
N ALA A 101 -12.25 -2.58 26.22
CA ALA A 101 -13.31 -3.03 27.11
C ALA A 101 -14.12 -1.86 27.71
N LYS A 102 -13.46 -0.75 28.08
CA LYS A 102 -14.11 0.47 28.56
C LYS A 102 -15.12 1.03 27.55
N LYS A 103 -14.81 0.95 26.24
CA LYS A 103 -15.73 1.39 25.18
C LYS A 103 -17.00 0.55 25.11
N PHE A 104 -16.93 -0.71 25.54
CA PHE A 104 -18.09 -1.61 25.63
C PHE A 104 -18.80 -1.57 26.99
N GLY A 105 -18.46 -0.60 27.86
CA GLY A 105 -19.13 -0.41 29.15
C GLY A 105 -18.72 -1.41 30.23
N VAL A 106 -17.63 -2.16 30.03
CA VAL A 106 -17.07 -3.05 31.05
C VAL A 106 -16.45 -2.18 32.14
N LYS A 107 -16.98 -2.27 33.36
CA LYS A 107 -16.40 -1.62 34.54
C LYS A 107 -15.42 -2.57 35.20
N LEU A 108 -14.20 -2.11 35.45
CA LEU A 108 -13.23 -2.80 36.29
C LEU A 108 -13.85 -2.98 37.68
N GLY A 109 -14.02 -4.23 38.11
CA GLY A 109 -14.27 -4.52 39.52
C GLY A 109 -13.04 -4.07 40.31
N SER A 110 -13.21 -3.10 41.20
CA SER A 110 -12.18 -2.70 42.13
C SER A 110 -11.91 -3.86 43.09
N ASN A 111 -10.68 -4.40 43.06
CA ASN A 111 -10.11 -5.06 44.23
C ASN A 111 -9.33 -4.03 45.03
#